data_AF-A0A8K0KJI7-F1
#
_entry.id   AF-A0A8K0KJI7-F1
#
_cell.length_a   1.000
_cell.length_b   1.000
_cell.length_c   1.000
_cell.angle_alpha   90.00
_cell.angle_beta   90.00
_cell.angle_gamma   90.00
#
_symmetry.space_group_name_H-M   'P 1'
#
loop_
_entity.id
_entity.type
_entity.pdbx_description
1 polymer ?
#
loop_
_entity_poly.entity_id
_entity_poly.type
_entity_poly.pdbx_seq_one_letter_code
_entity_poly.pdbx_strand_id
1 'polypeptide(L)' 'MPDDVENYVHRIGRTGRSGKTGIATTFINKANDESVLLDLKHLLIEAKQKVPPFLAELQSENEKYLDLGGMSLI' A
#
# COMPACT_ATOMS: atom_id res chain seq x y z
N MET A 1 6.86 1.73 -10.48
CA MET A 1 5.52 1.13 -10.32
C MET A 1 4.55 1.81 -11.29
N PRO A 2 3.44 1.19 -11.74
CA PRO A 2 2.40 1.93 -12.47
C PRO A 2 1.87 3.10 -11.64
N ASP A 3 1.34 4.13 -12.31
CA ASP A 3 0.76 5.31 -11.66
C ASP A 3 -0.66 5.07 -11.12
N ASP A 4 -1.08 3.80 -11.10
CA ASP A 4 -2.40 3.35 -10.68
C ASP A 4 -2.29 1.94 -10.06
N VAL A 5 -3.01 1.73 -8.96
CA VAL A 5 -2.94 0.49 -8.17
C VAL A 5 -3.63 -0.69 -8.87
N GLU A 6 -4.69 -0.46 -9.65
CA GLU A 6 -5.39 -1.51 -10.38
C GLU A 6 -4.48 -2.14 -11.44
N ASN A 7 -3.73 -1.29 -12.16
CA ASN A 7 -2.70 -1.72 -13.10
C ASN A 7 -1.59 -2.51 -12.40
N TYR A 8 -1.23 -2.16 -11.16
CA TYR A 8 -0.30 -2.95 -10.36
C TYR A 8 -0.86 -4.35 -10.05
N VAL A 9 -2.13 -4.44 -9.63
CA VAL A 9 -2.82 -5.73 -9.37
C VAL A 9 -2.83 -6.61 -10.63
N HIS A 10 -3.15 -6.05 -11.80
CA HIS A 10 -3.12 -6.77 -13.07
C HIS A 10 -1.74 -7.35 -13.40
N ARG A 11 -0.67 -6.62 -13.08
CA ARG A 11 0.72 -7.05 -13.29
C ARG A 11 1.11 -8.20 -12.37
N ILE A 12 0.88 -8.07 -11.06
CA ILE A 12 1.26 -9.12 -10.10
C ILE A 12 0.37 -10.37 -10.25
N GLY A 13 -0.87 -10.22 -10.72
CA GLY A 13 -1.77 -11.33 -11.03
C GLY A 13 -1.29 -12.27 -12.14
N ARG A 14 -0.14 -12.00 -12.78
CA ARG A 14 0.50 -12.92 -13.74
C ARG A 14 1.26 -14.08 -13.07
N THR A 15 1.63 -13.96 -11.79
CA THR A 15 2.34 -15.01 -11.04
C THR A 15 1.39 -15.73 -10.06
N GLY A 16 1.81 -16.87 -9.51
CA GLY A 16 1.10 -17.55 -8.42
C GLY A 16 -0.26 -18.18 -8.79
N ARG A 17 -0.29 -19.08 -9.77
CA ARG A 17 -1.52 -19.76 -10.26
C ARG A 17 -1.51 -21.26 -9.94
N SER A 18 -2.69 -21.87 -10.00
CA SER A 18 -2.87 -23.33 -9.89
C SER A 18 -2.22 -23.94 -8.64
N GLY A 19 -2.45 -23.30 -7.48
CA GLY A 19 -1.93 -23.76 -6.18
C GLY A 19 -0.44 -23.55 -5.96
N LYS A 20 0.27 -22.89 -6.89
CA LYS A 20 1.69 -22.56 -6.75
C LYS A 20 1.85 -21.13 -6.24
N THR A 21 2.82 -20.92 -5.36
CA THR A 21 3.20 -19.58 -4.88
C THR A 21 3.94 -18.82 -5.97
N GLY A 22 3.59 -17.55 -6.15
CA GLY A 22 4.28 -16.61 -7.03
C GLY A 22 5.02 -15.55 -6.22
N ILE A 23 6.06 -14.95 -6.81
CA ILE A 23 6.79 -13.81 -6.23
C ILE A 23 6.64 -12.62 -7.17
N ALA A 24 6.31 -11.46 -6.61
CA ALA A 24 6.32 -10.18 -7.30
C ALA A 24 7.21 -9.21 -6.53
N THR A 25 8.17 -8.60 -7.24
CA THR A 25 9.09 -7.61 -6.67
C THR A 25 8.88 -6.28 -7.37
N THR A 26 8.71 -5.22 -6.60
CA THR A 26 8.35 -3.90 -7.11
C THR A 26 9.36 -2.87 -6.63
N PHE A 27 9.92 -2.11 -7.55
CA PHE A 27 10.72 -0.93 -7.23
C PHE A 27 9.81 0.30 -7.11
N ILE A 28 9.95 1.02 -6.00
CA ILE A 28 9.28 2.29 -5.71
C ILE A 28 10.29 3.28 -5.11
N ASN A 29 10.02 4.56 -5.30
CA ASN A 29 10.81 5.67 -4.80
C ASN A 29 9.89 6.86 -4.42
N LYS A 30 10.47 7.95 -3.92
CA LYS A 30 9.73 9.16 -3.53
C LYS A 30 9.15 9.96 -4.70
N ALA A 31 9.46 9.59 -5.94
CA ALA A 31 8.87 10.21 -7.13
C ALA A 31 7.57 9.51 -7.55
N ASN A 32 7.20 8.39 -6.92
CA ASN A 32 5.88 7.80 -7.08
C ASN A 32 4.85 8.65 -6.33
N ASP A 33 3.68 8.81 -6.93
CA ASP A 33 2.58 9.59 -6.38
C ASP A 33 2.16 9.06 -5.00
N GLU A 34 1.98 9.96 -4.03
CA GLU A 34 1.70 9.57 -2.64
C GLU A 34 0.37 8.82 -2.52
N SER A 35 -0.62 9.23 -3.33
CA SER A 35 -1.92 8.54 -3.44
C SER A 35 -1.76 7.06 -3.79
N VAL A 36 -0.93 6.77 -4.80
CA VAL A 36 -0.63 5.41 -5.27
C VAL A 36 0.12 4.61 -4.20
N LEU A 37 1.00 5.26 -3.44
CA LEU A 37 1.72 4.60 -2.34
C LEU A 37 0.80 4.28 -1.15
N LEU A 38 -0.17 5.14 -0.85
CA LEU A 38 -1.22 4.88 0.15
C LEU A 38 -2.13 3.72 -0.27
N ASP A 39 -2.54 3.68 -1.54
CA ASP A 39 -3.33 2.58 -2.06
C ASP A 39 -2.54 1.26 -2.03
N LEU A 40 -1.25 1.29 -2.36
CA LEU A 40 -0.36 0.14 -2.22
C LEU A 40 -0.25 -0.31 -0.75
N LYS A 41 -0.11 0.62 0.20
CA LYS A 41 -0.09 0.32 1.64
C LYS A 41 -1.36 -0.45 2.03
N HIS A 42 -2.54 0.07 1.68
CA HIS A 42 -3.82 -0.58 1.99
C HIS A 42 -3.94 -1.96 1.35
N LEU A 43 -3.55 -2.09 0.07
CA LEU A 43 -3.54 -3.36 -0.64
C LEU A 43 -2.66 -4.41 0.07
N LEU A 44 -1.47 -4.03 0.54
CA LEU A 44 -0.57 -4.94 1.26
C LEU A 44 -1.17 -5.38 2.60
N ILE A 45 -1.83 -4.47 3.33
CA ILE A 45 -2.51 -4.78 4.59
C ILE A 45 -3.66 -5.76 4.37
N GLU A 46 -4.52 -5.49 3.39
CA GLU A 46 -5.66 -6.35 3.03
C GLU A 46 -5.18 -7.75 2.62
N ALA A 47 -4.12 -7.82 1.82
CA ALA A 47 -3.48 -9.06 1.38
C ALA A 47 -2.61 -9.74 2.47
N LYS A 48 -2.61 -9.22 3.70
CA LYS A 48 -1.83 -9.71 4.86
C LYS A 48 -0.33 -9.85 4.57
N GLN A 49 0.20 -8.97 3.72
CA GLN A 49 1.61 -8.90 3.40
C GLN A 49 2.35 -8.03 4.41
N LYS A 50 3.67 -8.22 4.51
CA LYS A 50 4.52 -7.35 5.31
C LYS A 50 4.56 -5.96 4.68
N VAL A 51 4.11 -4.95 5.44
CA VAL A 51 4.21 -3.54 5.03
C VAL A 51 5.62 -3.03 5.38
N PRO A 52 6.40 -2.53 4.40
CA PRO A 52 7.67 -1.87 4.67
C PRO A 52 7.48 -0.63 5.56
N PRO A 53 8.44 -0.31 6.47
CA PRO A 53 8.30 0.82 7.39
C PRO A 53 7.98 2.15 6.69
N PHE A 54 8.64 2.44 5.57
CA PHE A 54 8.40 3.69 4.83
C PHE A 54 6.99 3.81 4.23
N LEU A 55 6.28 2.69 4.00
CA LEU A 55 4.86 2.72 3.62
C LEU A 55 3.96 2.80 4.84
N ALA A 56 4.37 2.22 5.97
CA ALA A 56 3.61 2.28 7.22
C ALA A 56 3.54 3.70 7.80
N GLU A 57 4.59 4.49 7.59
CA GLU A 57 4.68 5.91 7.99
C GLU A 57 3.78 6.84 7.16
N LEU A 58 3.33 6.42 5.96
CA LEU A 58 2.41 7.21 5.15
C LEU A 58 1.04 7.22 5.80
N GLN A 59 0.46 8.42 5.96
CA GLN A 59 -0.88 8.61 6.52
C GLN A 59 -1.73 9.39 5.53
N SER A 60 -2.93 8.89 5.26
CA SER A 60 -3.95 9.66 4.57
C SER A 60 -4.36 10.86 5.43
N GLU A 61 -4.83 11.92 4.78
CA GLU A 61 -5.36 13.10 5.49
C GLU A 61 -6.41 12.71 6.53
N ASN A 62 -7.29 11.76 6.20
CA ASN A 62 -8.31 11.27 7.13
C ASN A 62 -7.70 10.64 8.40
N GLU A 63 -6.68 9.78 8.26
CA GLU A 63 -5.96 9.19 9.41
C GLU A 63 -5.30 10.27 10.28
N LYS A 64 -4.76 11.34 9.67
CA LYS A 64 -4.19 12.47 10.42
C LYS A 64 -5.25 13.19 11.25
N TYR A 65 -6.45 13.41 10.72
CA TYR A 65 -7.55 14.01 11.49
C TYR A 65 -8.01 13.14 12.66
N LEU A 66 -8.04 11.82 12.50
CA LEU A 66 -8.37 10.88 13.58
C LEU A 66 -7.34 10.91 14.71
N ASP A 67 -6.05 10.98 14.39
CA ASP A 67 -4.97 11.07 15.37
C ASP A 67 -4.99 12.40 16.13
N LEU A 68 -5.24 13.51 15.42
CA LEU A 68 -5.38 14.84 16.01
C LEU A 68 -6.65 14.99 16.86
N GLY A 69 -7.74 14.34 16.47
CA GLY A 69 -9.02 14.35 17.19
C GLY A 69 -9.04 13.45 18.43
N GLY A 70 -8.11 12.50 18.54
CA GLY A 70 -7.98 11.59 19.69
C GLY A 70 -7.33 12.21 20.93
N MET A 71 -6.74 13.41 20.82
CA MET A 71 -5.98 14.06 21.90
C MET A 71 -6.78 15.10 22.72
N SER A 72 -8.12 15.11 22.63
CA SER A 72 -8.96 16.01 23.45
C SER A 72 -10.38 15.47 23.68
N LEU A 73 -10.53 14.45 24.53
CA LEU A 73 -11.74 14.26 25.36
C LEU A 73 -11.52 13.29 26.55
N ILE A 74 -10.60 13.62 27.46
CA ILE A 74 -10.58 13.15 28.86
C ILE A 74 -9.91 14.20 29.74
#